data_AF-A0A942C144-F1
#
_entry.id   AF-A0A942C144-F1
#
_cell.length_a   1.000
_cell.length_b   1.000
_cell.length_c   1.000
_cell.angle_alpha   90.00
_cell.angle_beta   90.00
_cell.angle_gamma   90.00
#
_symmetry.space_group_name_H-M   'P 1'
#
loop_
_entity.id
_entity.type
_entity.pdbx_description
1 polymer ?
#
loop_
_entity_poly.entity_id
_entity_poly.type
_entity_poly.pdbx_seq_one_letter_code
_entity_poly.pdbx_strand_id
1 'polypeptide(L)'
;MFRNILNAIRTAASQLFLNWKTGLAFVVLYAAFVFSVYLFFTTAEARIWQVALTFLLIFLIPVLFFVLQTLGVKYTNTDSKLSDLLAQAGREFWKLLLISLPFIALIWLLVWGVNKIEFMSVTGIREAAMSSEQIKTGESRIKLINMAAFAVNGLLLYFVLPLFSIQLWIAVLRDGFKQTLRRIGILLFKAFAPRLVITYLLGFLVFGILPYFIITTRTPIKSPWMDLSILGVRIALALLVVLAGWVVTLGALKILTMESPSNAPLPPAEQL
;
A
#
# COMPACT_ATOMS: atom_id res chain seq x y z
N MET A 1 -16.13 -8.05 18.45
CA MET A 1 -15.10 -7.92 17.39
C MET A 1 -15.12 -6.54 16.72
N PHE A 2 -16.23 -6.13 16.08
CA PHE A 2 -16.34 -4.83 15.41
C PHE A 2 -16.05 -3.61 16.30
N ARG A 3 -16.55 -3.60 17.54
CA ARG A 3 -16.27 -2.52 18.50
C ARG A 3 -14.76 -2.29 18.71
N ASN A 4 -13.97 -3.35 18.78
CA ASN A 4 -12.52 -3.24 18.96
C ASN A 4 -11.84 -2.71 17.68
N ILE A 5 -12.34 -3.07 16.50
CA ILE A 5 -11.85 -2.54 15.22
C ILE A 5 -12.12 -1.04 15.14
N LEU A 6 -13.36 -0.62 15.42
CA LEU A 6 -13.75 0.80 15.41
C LEU A 6 -12.99 1.61 16.47
N ASN A 7 -12.78 1.04 17.66
CA ASN A 7 -11.97 1.66 18.69
C ASN A 7 -10.52 1.84 18.23
N ALA A 8 -9.90 0.83 17.62
CA ALA A 8 -8.54 0.95 17.10
C ALA A 8 -8.42 2.02 15.99
N ILE A 9 -9.38 2.07 15.06
CA ILE A 9 -9.44 3.10 14.01
C ILE A 9 -9.62 4.49 14.64
N ARG A 10 -10.55 4.64 15.58
CA ARG A 10 -10.79 5.92 16.29
C ARG A 10 -9.55 6.36 17.06
N THR A 11 -8.88 5.46 17.76
CA THR A 11 -7.65 5.77 18.50
C THR A 11 -6.53 6.18 17.54
N ALA A 12 -6.32 5.42 16.45
CA ALA A 12 -5.32 5.72 15.43
C ALA A 12 -5.57 7.07 14.73
N ALA A 13 -6.83 7.40 14.44
CA ALA A 13 -7.23 8.68 13.86
C ALA A 13 -7.06 9.82 14.87
N SER A 14 -7.53 9.63 16.11
CA SER A 14 -7.37 10.62 17.19
C SER A 14 -5.90 10.97 17.42
N GLN A 15 -5.02 9.96 17.50
CA GLN A 15 -3.58 10.19 17.66
C GLN A 15 -2.96 10.99 16.50
N LEU A 16 -3.41 10.73 15.26
CA LEU A 16 -2.93 11.46 14.07
C LEU A 16 -3.37 12.93 14.09
N PHE A 17 -4.64 13.21 14.41
CA PHE A 17 -5.20 14.56 14.35
C PHE A 17 -4.93 15.40 15.60
N LEU A 18 -4.83 14.78 16.79
CA LEU A 18 -4.46 15.49 18.01
C LEU A 18 -3.00 15.93 17.98
N ASN A 19 -2.11 15.15 17.36
CA ASN A 19 -0.72 15.52 17.17
C ASN A 19 -0.52 16.17 15.79
N TRP A 20 -1.03 17.40 15.65
CA TRP A 20 -1.02 18.14 14.37
C TRP A 20 0.39 18.27 13.77
N LYS A 21 1.45 18.31 14.59
CA LYS A 21 2.85 18.37 14.13
C LYS A 21 3.22 17.10 13.37
N THR A 22 2.84 15.94 13.90
CA THR A 22 3.03 14.64 13.23
C THR A 22 2.18 14.55 11.97
N GLY A 23 0.92 15.01 12.02
CA GLY A 23 0.07 15.13 10.83
C GLY A 23 0.70 15.99 9.72
N LEU A 24 1.25 17.15 10.09
CA LEU A 24 1.95 18.04 9.15
C LEU A 24 3.19 17.35 8.55
N ALA A 25 3.97 16.62 9.36
CA ALA A 25 5.11 15.86 8.86
C ALA A 25 4.71 14.80 7.81
N PHE A 26 3.59 14.09 8.04
CA PHE A 26 3.03 13.18 7.03
C PHE A 26 2.65 13.92 5.74
N VAL A 27 1.99 15.07 5.83
CA VAL A 27 1.60 15.88 4.65
C VAL A 27 2.83 16.34 3.87
N VAL A 28 3.85 16.85 4.54
CA VAL A 28 5.09 17.32 3.88
C VAL A 28 5.83 16.16 3.21
N LEU A 29 6.03 15.03 3.91
CA LEU A 29 6.70 13.85 3.34
C LEU A 29 5.91 13.27 2.16
N TYR A 30 4.59 13.22 2.27
CA TYR A 30 3.73 12.72 1.21
C TYR A 30 3.69 13.65 0.01
N ALA A 31 3.63 14.96 0.22
CA ALA A 31 3.72 15.95 -0.85
C ALA A 31 5.07 15.85 -1.57
N ALA A 32 6.17 15.72 -0.85
CA ALA A 32 7.49 15.49 -1.43
C ALA A 32 7.55 14.17 -2.24
N PHE A 33 6.92 13.11 -1.73
CA PHE A 33 6.81 11.83 -2.44
C PHE A 33 6.02 11.96 -3.75
N VAL A 34 4.80 12.51 -3.69
CA VAL A 34 3.95 12.72 -4.87
C VAL A 34 4.62 13.62 -5.90
N PHE A 35 5.26 14.71 -5.44
CA PHE A 35 6.01 15.61 -6.30
C PHE A 35 7.19 14.91 -6.98
N SER A 36 7.94 14.08 -6.25
CA SER A 36 9.04 13.28 -6.80
C SER A 36 8.55 12.30 -7.87
N VAL A 37 7.42 11.62 -7.63
CA VAL A 37 6.78 10.71 -8.59
C VAL A 37 6.30 11.49 -9.83
N TYR A 38 5.68 12.64 -9.65
CA TYR A 38 5.25 13.51 -10.75
C TYR A 38 6.43 13.96 -11.62
N LEU A 39 7.52 14.44 -11.00
CA LEU A 39 8.72 14.84 -11.74
C LEU A 39 9.35 13.66 -12.50
N PHE A 40 9.36 12.47 -11.90
CA PHE A 40 9.90 11.27 -12.54
C PHE A 40 9.14 10.92 -13.82
N PHE A 41 7.80 11.00 -13.81
CA PHE A 41 6.99 10.71 -14.99
C PHE A 41 6.93 11.83 -16.03
N THR A 42 7.13 13.09 -15.63
CA THR A 42 7.05 14.24 -16.55
C THR A 42 8.38 14.62 -17.19
N THR A 43 9.48 14.09 -16.70
CA THR A 43 10.82 14.34 -17.26
C THR A 43 11.03 13.47 -18.50
N ALA A 44 10.72 13.99 -19.68
CA ALA A 44 11.05 13.36 -20.96
C ALA A 44 12.54 13.53 -21.30
N GLU A 45 13.19 12.44 -21.74
CA GLU A 45 14.64 12.36 -21.93
C GLU A 45 15.14 13.22 -23.11
N ALA A 46 15.88 14.30 -22.83
CA ALA A 46 16.66 15.01 -23.85
C ALA A 46 17.96 15.68 -23.34
N ARG A 47 18.10 16.00 -22.05
CA ARG A 47 19.27 16.73 -21.50
C ARG A 47 19.99 15.98 -20.37
N ILE A 48 21.32 16.13 -20.26
CA ILE A 48 22.15 15.45 -19.24
C ILE A 48 21.65 15.70 -17.80
N TRP A 49 21.24 16.94 -17.46
CA TRP A 49 20.72 17.24 -16.12
C TRP A 49 19.40 16.53 -15.82
N GLN A 50 18.57 16.26 -16.84
CA GLN A 50 17.32 15.49 -16.68
C GLN A 50 17.64 14.04 -16.36
N VAL A 51 18.66 13.45 -17.01
CA VAL A 51 19.13 12.09 -16.68
C VAL A 51 19.62 12.02 -15.23
N ALA A 52 20.41 13.01 -14.78
CA ALA A 52 20.88 13.07 -13.39
C ALA A 52 19.71 13.21 -12.40
N LEU A 53 18.70 14.04 -12.72
CA LEU A 53 17.49 14.18 -11.92
C LEU A 53 16.69 12.87 -11.85
N THR A 54 16.46 12.19 -12.98
CA THR A 54 15.76 10.90 -13.03
C THR A 54 16.49 9.84 -12.20
N PHE A 55 17.83 9.80 -12.29
CA PHE A 55 18.65 8.91 -11.46
C PHE A 55 18.48 9.20 -9.96
N LEU A 56 18.50 10.48 -9.56
CA LEU A 56 18.24 10.89 -8.18
C LEU A 56 16.83 10.47 -7.72
N LEU A 57 15.81 10.69 -8.57
CA LEU A 57 14.42 10.36 -8.27
C LEU A 57 14.19 8.85 -8.10
N ILE A 58 14.90 8.00 -8.86
CA ILE A 58 14.87 6.54 -8.69
C ILE A 58 15.22 6.10 -7.27
N PHE A 59 16.14 6.78 -6.60
CA PHE A 59 16.50 6.48 -5.21
C PHE A 59 15.61 7.23 -4.21
N LEU A 60 15.28 8.49 -4.51
CA LEU A 60 14.51 9.34 -3.61
C LEU A 60 13.09 8.81 -3.38
N ILE A 61 12.42 8.33 -4.43
CA ILE A 61 11.03 7.83 -4.35
C ILE A 61 10.91 6.65 -3.37
N PRO A 62 11.71 5.56 -3.46
CA PRO A 62 11.71 4.49 -2.47
C PRO A 62 12.05 4.97 -1.06
N VAL A 63 13.04 5.85 -0.90
CA VAL A 63 13.44 6.37 0.41
C VAL A 63 12.27 7.12 1.06
N LEU A 64 11.64 8.06 0.36
CA LEU A 64 10.48 8.80 0.85
C LEU A 64 9.32 7.86 1.17
N PHE A 65 9.04 6.89 0.31
CA PHE A 65 8.00 5.89 0.53
C PHE A 65 8.24 5.11 1.83
N PHE A 66 9.42 4.52 2.02
CA PHE A 66 9.69 3.70 3.21
C PHE A 66 9.86 4.53 4.50
N VAL A 67 10.31 5.78 4.42
CA VAL A 67 10.28 6.71 5.56
C VAL A 67 8.82 6.98 5.96
N LEU A 68 7.94 7.23 4.99
CA LEU A 68 6.50 7.42 5.23
C LEU A 68 5.86 6.17 5.85
N GLN A 69 6.17 4.97 5.34
CA GLN A 69 5.67 3.70 5.92
C GLN A 69 6.17 3.49 7.35
N THR A 70 7.47 3.75 7.60
CA THR A 70 8.05 3.60 8.94
C THR A 70 7.38 4.55 9.94
N LEU A 71 7.21 5.81 9.56
CA LEU A 71 6.50 6.79 10.37
C LEU A 71 5.04 6.37 10.61
N GLY A 72 4.37 5.87 9.56
CA GLY A 72 2.99 5.34 9.59
C GLY A 72 2.80 4.16 10.54
N VAL A 73 3.84 3.35 10.76
CA VAL A 73 3.79 2.29 11.79
C VAL A 73 4.14 2.85 13.17
N LYS A 74 5.06 3.81 13.29
CA LYS A 74 5.55 4.26 14.61
C LYS A 74 4.71 5.36 15.28
N TYR A 75 3.94 6.14 14.52
CA TYR A 75 3.27 7.34 15.06
C TYR A 75 2.28 7.07 16.21
N THR A 76 1.74 5.84 16.33
CA THR A 76 0.81 5.49 17.41
C THR A 76 1.48 5.31 18.78
N ASN A 77 2.80 5.45 18.87
CA ASN A 77 3.54 5.49 20.14
C ASN A 77 3.40 6.89 20.77
N THR A 78 2.55 7.01 21.78
CA THR A 78 2.10 8.29 22.36
C THR A 78 3.23 9.17 22.95
N ASP A 79 4.36 8.57 23.35
CA ASP A 79 5.38 9.26 24.15
C ASP A 79 6.55 9.83 23.34
N SER A 80 6.57 9.66 22.01
CA SER A 80 7.71 10.05 21.18
C SER A 80 7.57 11.47 20.63
N LYS A 81 8.61 12.30 20.79
CA LYS A 81 8.68 13.62 20.13
C LYS A 81 8.77 13.43 18.61
N LEU A 82 8.27 14.41 17.85
CA LEU A 82 8.32 14.36 16.38
C LEU A 82 9.75 14.20 15.84
N SER A 83 10.73 14.88 16.45
CA SER A 83 12.15 14.74 16.09
C SER A 83 12.63 13.30 16.20
N ASP A 84 12.22 12.62 17.26
CA ASP A 84 12.66 11.26 17.58
C ASP A 84 11.98 10.28 16.63
N LEU A 85 10.69 10.50 16.32
CA LEU A 85 9.95 9.73 15.32
C LEU A 85 10.57 9.86 13.92
N LEU A 86 10.93 11.07 13.48
CA LEU A 86 11.56 11.30 12.18
C LEU A 86 12.97 10.71 12.12
N ALA A 87 13.78 10.91 13.16
CA ALA A 87 15.12 10.33 13.25
C ALA A 87 15.05 8.80 13.25
N GLN A 88 14.06 8.22 13.94
CA GLN A 88 13.84 6.78 13.97
C GLN A 88 13.33 6.26 12.61
N ALA A 89 12.43 6.99 11.94
CA ALA A 89 11.98 6.65 10.60
C ALA A 89 13.15 6.66 9.60
N GLY A 90 13.99 7.69 9.65
CA GLY A 90 15.21 7.79 8.86
C GLY A 90 16.27 6.72 9.17
N ARG A 91 16.28 6.17 10.39
CA ARG A 91 17.19 5.08 10.75
C ARG A 91 16.65 3.69 10.41
N GLU A 92 15.34 3.49 10.41
CA GLU A 92 14.73 2.17 10.30
C GLU A 92 14.09 1.87 8.95
N PHE A 93 13.91 2.87 8.07
CA PHE A 93 13.31 2.66 6.74
C PHE A 93 14.06 1.63 5.89
N TRP A 94 15.39 1.53 6.03
CA TRP A 94 16.18 0.55 5.27
C TRP A 94 15.79 -0.89 5.63
N LYS A 95 15.34 -1.14 6.87
CA LYS A 95 14.89 -2.48 7.29
C LYS A 95 13.61 -2.86 6.53
N LEU A 96 12.70 -1.90 6.35
CA LEU A 96 11.48 -2.08 5.56
C LEU A 96 11.81 -2.26 4.08
N LEU A 97 12.73 -1.46 3.55
CA LEU A 97 13.19 -1.59 2.17
C LEU A 97 13.74 -2.99 1.91
N LEU A 98 14.66 -3.47 2.76
CA LEU A 98 15.28 -4.78 2.59
C LEU A 98 14.29 -5.93 2.73
N ILE A 99 13.34 -5.89 3.68
CA ILE A 99 12.33 -6.96 3.80
C ILE A 99 11.33 -6.92 2.64
N SER A 100 11.10 -5.75 2.06
CA SER A 100 10.23 -5.59 0.89
C SER A 100 10.90 -5.99 -0.43
N LEU A 101 12.23 -6.02 -0.56
CA LEU A 101 12.91 -6.46 -1.79
C LEU A 101 12.50 -7.87 -2.28
N PRO A 102 12.59 -8.94 -1.47
CA PRO A 102 12.15 -10.27 -1.91
C PRO A 102 10.66 -10.29 -2.24
N PHE A 103 9.89 -9.44 -1.56
CA PHE A 103 8.47 -9.31 -1.81
C PHE A 103 8.17 -8.63 -3.14
N ILE A 104 8.85 -7.52 -3.46
CA ILE A 104 8.75 -6.83 -4.76
C ILE A 104 9.14 -7.78 -5.89
N ALA A 105 10.20 -8.57 -5.72
CA ALA A 105 10.59 -9.59 -6.68
C ALA A 105 9.49 -10.65 -6.89
N LEU A 106 8.84 -11.11 -5.80
CA LEU A 106 7.70 -12.02 -5.88
C LEU A 106 6.50 -11.39 -6.61
N ILE A 107 6.17 -10.12 -6.32
CA ILE A 107 5.11 -9.39 -7.02
C ILE A 107 5.39 -9.33 -8.52
N TRP A 108 6.62 -8.97 -8.87
CA TRP A 108 7.05 -8.89 -10.27
C TRP A 108 6.93 -10.25 -10.97
N LEU A 109 7.38 -11.33 -10.33
CA LEU A 109 7.22 -12.70 -10.85
C LEU A 109 5.75 -13.11 -11.02
N LEU A 110 4.88 -12.75 -10.08
CA LEU A 110 3.45 -13.06 -10.16
C LEU A 110 2.79 -12.31 -11.31
N VAL A 111 3.05 -11.01 -11.45
CA VAL A 111 2.52 -10.19 -12.55
C VAL A 111 3.03 -10.72 -13.90
N TRP A 112 4.33 -11.01 -13.99
CA TRP A 112 4.92 -11.59 -15.19
C TRP A 112 4.29 -12.96 -15.53
N GLY A 113 4.10 -13.82 -14.53
CA GLY A 113 3.49 -15.14 -14.71
C GLY A 113 2.05 -15.06 -15.20
N VAL A 114 1.24 -14.17 -14.62
CA VAL A 114 -0.15 -13.93 -15.07
C VAL A 114 -0.17 -13.42 -16.51
N ASN A 115 0.63 -12.40 -16.83
CA ASN A 115 0.72 -11.85 -18.19
C ASN A 115 1.19 -12.91 -19.20
N LYS A 116 2.10 -13.80 -18.80
CA LYS A 116 2.58 -14.90 -19.65
C LYS A 116 1.50 -15.94 -19.92
N ILE A 117 0.71 -16.32 -18.91
CA ILE A 117 -0.42 -17.26 -19.06
C ILE A 117 -1.52 -16.66 -19.94
N GLU A 118 -1.82 -15.37 -19.76
CA GLU A 118 -2.78 -14.65 -20.60
C GLU A 118 -2.32 -14.65 -22.07
N PHE A 119 -1.05 -14.32 -22.32
CA PHE A 119 -0.48 -14.36 -23.66
C PHE A 119 -0.58 -15.76 -24.30
N MET A 120 -0.18 -16.82 -23.58
CA MET A 120 -0.23 -18.20 -24.11
C MET A 120 -1.66 -18.68 -24.38
N SER A 121 -2.62 -18.28 -23.53
CA SER A 121 -4.03 -18.64 -23.68
C SER A 121 -4.65 -17.96 -24.89
N VAL A 122 -4.33 -16.68 -25.12
CA VAL A 122 -4.82 -15.93 -26.28
C VAL A 122 -4.23 -16.47 -27.59
N THR A 123 -2.93 -16.81 -27.62
CA THR A 123 -2.30 -17.34 -28.84
C THR A 123 -2.82 -18.74 -29.19
N GLY A 124 -2.89 -19.66 -28.21
CA GLY A 124 -3.35 -21.03 -28.46
C GLY A 124 -4.81 -21.10 -28.91
N ILE A 125 -5.67 -20.23 -28.39
CA ILE A 125 -7.09 -20.20 -28.79
C ILE A 125 -7.26 -19.56 -30.16
N ARG A 126 -6.45 -18.57 -30.52
CA ARG A 126 -6.45 -18.00 -31.88
C ARG A 126 -6.09 -19.06 -32.92
N GLU A 127 -5.11 -19.91 -32.64
CA GLU A 127 -4.73 -21.02 -33.52
C GLU A 127 -5.85 -22.08 -33.64
N ALA A 128 -6.51 -22.42 -32.53
CA ALA A 128 -7.64 -23.35 -32.53
C ALA A 128 -8.92 -22.79 -33.20
N ALA A 129 -9.13 -21.47 -33.14
CA ALA A 129 -10.25 -20.80 -33.81
C ALA A 129 -10.04 -20.70 -35.33
N MET A 130 -8.79 -20.63 -35.80
CA MET A 130 -8.48 -20.68 -37.23
C MET A 130 -8.68 -22.09 -37.83
N SER A 131 -8.72 -23.13 -37.00
CA SER A 131 -8.88 -24.52 -37.46
C SER A 131 -10.28 -25.09 -37.30
N SER A 132 -11.23 -24.39 -36.66
CA SER A 132 -12.59 -24.92 -36.43
C SER A 132 -13.69 -23.86 -36.57
N GLU A 133 -14.79 -24.23 -37.24
CA GLU A 133 -16.00 -23.42 -37.42
C GLU A 133 -16.80 -23.20 -36.10
N GLN A 134 -16.31 -23.72 -34.97
CA GLN A 134 -16.89 -23.59 -33.62
C GLN A 134 -16.47 -22.30 -32.89
N ILE A 135 -16.63 -21.15 -33.57
CA ILE A 135 -16.12 -19.85 -33.10
C ILE A 135 -16.87 -19.36 -31.84
N LYS A 136 -18.16 -19.68 -31.69
CA LYS A 136 -19.02 -19.08 -30.64
C LYS A 136 -18.77 -19.60 -29.21
N THR A 137 -18.34 -20.84 -29.04
CA THR A 137 -18.10 -21.43 -27.70
C THR A 137 -16.71 -21.12 -27.15
N GLY A 138 -15.72 -20.87 -28.02
CA GLY A 138 -14.37 -20.47 -27.61
C GLY A 138 -14.30 -19.07 -27.00
N GLU A 139 -15.03 -18.11 -27.58
CA GLU A 139 -14.99 -16.70 -27.16
C GLU A 139 -15.48 -16.48 -25.72
N SER A 140 -16.56 -17.18 -25.32
CA SER A 140 -17.10 -17.06 -23.96
C SER A 140 -16.14 -17.60 -22.88
N ARG A 141 -15.41 -18.68 -23.18
CA ARG A 141 -14.39 -19.24 -22.27
C ARG A 141 -13.19 -18.31 -22.13
N ILE A 142 -12.71 -17.72 -23.22
CA ILE A 142 -11.62 -16.72 -23.17
C ILE A 142 -12.00 -15.56 -22.26
N LYS A 143 -13.21 -15.02 -22.45
CA LYS A 143 -13.70 -13.89 -21.65
C LYS A 143 -13.75 -14.22 -20.16
N LEU A 144 -14.19 -15.43 -19.80
CA LEU A 144 -14.25 -15.88 -18.41
C LEU A 144 -12.84 -16.05 -17.81
N ILE A 145 -11.91 -16.66 -18.55
CA ILE A 145 -10.51 -16.83 -18.10
C ILE A 145 -9.84 -15.46 -17.91
N ASN A 146 -9.97 -14.53 -18.85
CA ASN A 146 -9.39 -13.19 -18.75
C ASN A 146 -10.01 -12.40 -17.59
N MET A 147 -11.32 -12.48 -17.40
CA MET A 147 -12.00 -11.84 -16.28
C MET A 147 -11.55 -12.43 -14.94
N ALA A 148 -11.38 -13.75 -14.84
CA ALA A 148 -10.89 -14.42 -13.65
C ALA A 148 -9.42 -14.06 -13.36
N ALA A 149 -8.55 -14.05 -14.37
CA ALA A 149 -7.15 -13.66 -14.24
C ALA A 149 -7.02 -12.20 -13.78
N PHE A 150 -7.81 -11.30 -14.38
CA PHE A 150 -7.87 -9.90 -13.97
C PHE A 150 -8.36 -9.75 -12.53
N ALA A 151 -9.42 -10.46 -12.14
CA ALA A 151 -9.95 -10.42 -10.77
C ALA A 151 -8.96 -10.97 -9.75
N VAL A 152 -8.29 -12.09 -10.04
CA VAL A 152 -7.27 -12.68 -9.17
C VAL A 152 -6.07 -11.76 -9.04
N ASN A 153 -5.58 -11.18 -10.14
CA ASN A 153 -4.46 -10.24 -10.12
C ASN A 153 -4.83 -8.97 -9.33
N GLY A 154 -6.04 -8.44 -9.53
CA GLY A 154 -6.56 -7.32 -8.76
C GLY A 154 -6.65 -7.62 -7.27
N LEU A 155 -7.23 -8.76 -6.88
CA LEU A 155 -7.29 -9.20 -5.48
C LEU A 155 -5.89 -9.33 -4.88
N LEU A 156 -4.96 -9.93 -5.64
CA LEU A 156 -3.62 -10.19 -5.15
C LEU A 156 -2.85 -8.87 -4.95
N LEU A 157 -2.83 -7.99 -5.96
CA LEU A 157 -2.12 -6.70 -5.96
C LEU A 157 -2.70 -5.67 -5.00
N TYR A 158 -4.02 -5.54 -4.92
CA TYR A 158 -4.65 -4.46 -4.16
C TYR A 158 -5.10 -4.88 -2.75
N PHE A 159 -5.19 -6.17 -2.46
CA PHE A 159 -5.69 -6.67 -1.18
C PHE A 159 -4.69 -7.57 -0.45
N VAL A 160 -4.30 -8.69 -1.05
CA VAL A 160 -3.44 -9.70 -0.39
C VAL A 160 -2.05 -9.14 -0.09
N LEU A 161 -1.41 -8.55 -1.09
CA LEU A 161 -0.01 -8.11 -0.98
C LEU A 161 0.17 -6.91 -0.05
N PRO A 162 -0.66 -5.84 -0.11
CA PRO A 162 -0.52 -4.72 0.81
C PRO A 162 -0.78 -5.14 2.25
N LEU A 163 -1.80 -5.96 2.50
CA LEU A 163 -2.11 -6.44 3.84
C LEU A 163 -0.95 -7.24 4.44
N PHE A 164 -0.37 -8.15 3.67
CA PHE A 164 0.79 -8.92 4.11
C PHE A 164 2.04 -8.05 4.29
N SER A 165 2.27 -7.08 3.41
CA SER A 165 3.38 -6.11 3.54
C SER A 165 3.29 -5.35 4.86
N ILE A 166 2.11 -4.87 5.22
CA ILE A 166 1.90 -4.12 6.47
C ILE A 166 2.25 -5.00 7.68
N GLN A 167 1.82 -6.26 7.68
CA GLN A 167 2.15 -7.18 8.79
C GLN A 167 3.65 -7.48 8.86
N LEU A 168 4.32 -7.64 7.72
CA LEU A 168 5.76 -7.76 7.66
C LEU A 168 6.47 -6.53 8.20
N TRP A 169 6.04 -5.33 7.82
CA TRP A 169 6.63 -4.08 8.31
C TRP A 169 6.44 -3.91 9.82
N ILE A 170 5.23 -4.17 10.34
CA ILE A 170 4.96 -4.14 11.78
C ILE A 170 5.86 -5.15 12.50
N ALA A 171 5.97 -6.37 11.98
CA ALA A 171 6.80 -7.42 12.59
C ALA A 171 8.29 -7.08 12.55
N VAL A 172 8.82 -6.56 11.44
CA VAL A 172 10.25 -6.18 11.33
C VAL A 172 10.60 -5.02 12.26
N LEU A 173 9.72 -4.03 12.38
CA LEU A 173 9.94 -2.89 13.28
C LEU A 173 9.85 -3.26 14.76
N ARG A 174 9.11 -4.31 15.09
CA ARG A 174 8.90 -4.78 16.47
C ARG A 174 9.94 -5.84 16.89
N ASP A 175 10.06 -6.90 16.12
CA ASP A 175 10.81 -8.12 16.47
C ASP A 175 12.20 -8.15 15.79
N GLY A 176 12.45 -7.26 14.82
CA GLY A 176 13.68 -7.21 14.05
C GLY A 176 13.72 -8.19 12.87
N PHE A 177 14.59 -7.89 11.90
CA PHE A 177 14.63 -8.55 10.60
C PHE A 177 14.80 -10.09 10.67
N LYS A 178 15.77 -10.57 11.46
CA LYS A 178 16.10 -12.01 11.55
C LYS A 178 14.97 -12.84 12.16
N GLN A 179 14.28 -12.30 13.17
CA GLN A 179 13.18 -13.00 13.83
C GLN A 179 11.93 -13.02 12.95
N THR A 180 11.66 -11.92 12.25
CA THR A 180 10.57 -11.84 11.28
C THR A 180 10.75 -12.85 10.14
N LEU A 181 11.95 -12.97 9.57
CA LEU A 181 12.21 -13.88 8.46
C LEU A 181 11.97 -15.35 8.85
N ARG A 182 12.37 -15.75 10.06
CA ARG A 182 12.10 -17.10 10.60
C ARG A 182 10.62 -17.40 10.81
N ARG A 183 9.79 -16.36 10.97
CA ARG A 183 8.35 -16.47 11.29
C ARG A 183 7.45 -16.09 10.12
N ILE A 184 7.98 -15.91 8.92
CA ILE A 184 7.23 -15.39 7.76
C ILE A 184 5.99 -16.23 7.43
N GLY A 185 6.08 -17.56 7.53
CA GLY A 185 4.95 -18.46 7.29
C GLY A 185 3.81 -18.25 8.30
N ILE A 186 4.14 -18.13 9.59
CA ILE A 186 3.15 -17.85 10.64
C ILE A 186 2.53 -16.45 10.43
N LEU A 187 3.35 -15.47 10.05
CA LEU A 187 2.88 -14.12 9.76
C LEU A 187 1.94 -14.07 8.55
N LEU A 188 2.16 -14.93 7.55
CA LEU A 188 1.27 -15.04 6.38
C LEU A 188 -0.14 -15.44 6.82
N PHE A 189 -0.28 -16.53 7.57
CA PHE A 189 -1.59 -16.96 8.08
C PHE A 189 -2.21 -15.92 9.02
N LYS A 190 -1.39 -15.29 9.89
CA LYS A 190 -1.86 -14.25 10.80
C LYS A 190 -2.37 -13.03 10.05
N ALA A 191 -1.75 -12.65 8.92
CA ALA A 191 -2.16 -11.50 8.13
C ALA A 191 -3.59 -11.62 7.58
N PHE A 192 -4.04 -12.84 7.28
CA PHE A 192 -5.40 -13.12 6.82
C PHE A 192 -6.39 -13.41 7.95
N ALA A 193 -6.03 -13.11 9.21
CA ALA A 193 -7.00 -13.16 10.29
C ALA A 193 -8.20 -12.25 9.95
N PRO A 194 -9.45 -12.72 10.12
CA PRO A 194 -10.65 -11.95 9.72
C PRO A 194 -10.69 -10.54 10.30
N ARG A 195 -10.12 -10.33 11.49
CA ARG A 195 -10.00 -9.01 12.14
C ARG A 195 -9.17 -8.02 11.33
N LEU A 196 -8.02 -8.45 10.81
CA LEU A 196 -7.11 -7.60 10.04
C LEU A 196 -7.66 -7.34 8.63
N VAL A 197 -8.23 -8.37 8.01
CA VAL A 197 -8.93 -8.29 6.72
C VAL A 197 -10.06 -7.25 6.78
N ILE A 198 -10.97 -7.34 7.75
CA ILE A 198 -12.07 -6.38 7.89
C ILE A 198 -11.55 -4.96 8.14
N THR A 199 -10.51 -4.81 8.98
CA THR A 199 -9.90 -3.50 9.27
C THR A 199 -9.29 -2.88 8.01
N TYR A 200 -8.58 -3.68 7.21
CA TYR A 200 -8.01 -3.22 5.95
C TYR A 200 -9.09 -2.90 4.91
N LEU A 201 -10.15 -3.70 4.81
CA LEU A 201 -11.29 -3.39 3.93
C LEU A 201 -11.92 -2.04 4.28
N LEU A 202 -12.18 -1.78 5.57
CA LEU A 202 -12.69 -0.48 6.03
C LEU A 202 -11.73 0.66 5.70
N GLY A 203 -10.43 0.44 5.90
CA GLY A 203 -9.38 1.38 5.48
C GLY A 203 -9.43 1.65 3.97
N PHE A 204 -9.51 0.60 3.15
CA PHE A 204 -9.53 0.66 1.70
C PHE A 204 -10.75 1.42 1.16
N LEU A 205 -11.90 1.34 1.83
CA LEU A 205 -13.04 2.21 1.51
C LEU A 205 -12.65 3.70 1.63
N VAL A 206 -11.86 4.05 2.64
CA VAL A 206 -11.44 5.43 2.91
C VAL A 206 -10.29 5.87 2.02
N PHE A 207 -9.21 5.09 1.84
CA PHE A 207 -8.05 5.53 1.05
C PHE A 207 -8.09 5.11 -0.43
N GLY A 208 -8.99 4.20 -0.82
CA GLY A 208 -9.13 3.73 -2.19
C GLY A 208 -10.41 4.25 -2.84
N ILE A 209 -11.57 3.88 -2.28
CA ILE A 209 -12.87 4.18 -2.89
C ILE A 209 -13.26 5.66 -2.77
N LEU A 210 -13.12 6.27 -1.60
CA LEU A 210 -13.51 7.66 -1.38
C LEU A 210 -12.73 8.66 -2.26
N PRO A 211 -11.39 8.58 -2.42
CA PRO A 211 -10.62 9.42 -3.35
C PRO A 211 -11.06 9.26 -4.80
N TYR A 212 -11.39 8.02 -5.22
CA TYR A 212 -11.93 7.77 -6.56
C TYR A 212 -13.24 8.54 -6.79
N PHE A 213 -14.16 8.55 -5.83
CA PHE A 213 -15.39 9.35 -5.91
C PHE A 213 -15.11 10.86 -5.94
N ILE A 214 -14.16 11.35 -5.13
CA ILE A 214 -13.77 12.76 -5.12
C ILE A 214 -13.27 13.21 -6.50
N ILE A 215 -12.45 12.39 -7.16
CA ILE A 215 -11.86 12.71 -8.47
C ILE A 215 -12.90 12.60 -9.60
N THR A 216 -13.78 11.60 -9.56
CA THR A 216 -14.71 11.31 -10.66
C THR A 216 -15.98 12.15 -10.65
N THR A 217 -16.34 12.74 -9.51
CA THR A 217 -17.52 13.62 -9.41
C THR A 217 -17.29 14.89 -10.22
N ARG A 218 -18.01 15.04 -11.33
CA ARG A 218 -17.94 16.23 -12.20
C ARG A 218 -18.85 17.34 -11.67
N THR A 219 -18.35 18.57 -11.62
CA THR A 219 -19.19 19.78 -11.42
C THR A 219 -19.19 20.57 -12.72
N PRO A 220 -20.34 20.74 -13.39
CA PRO A 220 -20.40 21.53 -14.60
C PRO A 220 -20.12 23.01 -14.27
N ILE A 221 -19.02 23.54 -14.78
CA ILE A 221 -18.58 24.93 -14.57
C ILE A 221 -18.35 25.57 -15.93
N LYS A 222 -18.86 26.80 -16.11
CA LYS A 222 -18.77 27.53 -17.39
C LYS A 222 -17.39 28.14 -17.67
N SER A 223 -16.58 28.38 -16.63
CA SER A 223 -15.26 29.02 -16.75
C SER A 223 -14.14 27.96 -16.78
N PRO A 224 -13.32 27.90 -17.84
CA PRO A 224 -12.21 26.95 -17.94
C PRO A 224 -11.19 27.06 -16.79
N TRP A 225 -10.89 28.27 -16.34
CA TRP A 225 -9.94 28.50 -15.24
C TRP A 225 -10.49 28.00 -13.90
N MET A 226 -11.78 28.21 -13.65
CA MET A 226 -12.42 27.73 -12.43
C MET A 226 -12.56 26.21 -12.43
N ASP A 227 -12.80 25.59 -13.59
CA ASP A 227 -12.78 24.13 -13.75
C ASP A 227 -11.39 23.56 -13.43
N LEU A 228 -10.32 24.17 -13.95
CA LEU A 228 -8.94 23.78 -13.66
C LEU A 228 -8.60 23.92 -12.16
N SER A 229 -8.97 25.03 -11.52
CA SER A 229 -8.74 25.22 -10.08
C SER A 229 -9.50 24.20 -9.23
N ILE A 230 -10.75 23.91 -9.57
CA ILE A 230 -11.57 22.92 -8.85
C ILE A 230 -11.03 21.50 -9.06
N LEU A 231 -10.54 21.17 -10.25
CA LEU A 231 -9.83 19.92 -10.49
C LEU A 231 -8.58 19.82 -9.61
N GLY A 232 -7.78 20.89 -9.53
CA GLY A 232 -6.60 20.94 -8.65
C GLY A 232 -6.95 20.70 -7.17
N VAL A 233 -7.98 21.37 -6.66
CA VAL A 233 -8.47 21.19 -5.29
C VAL A 233 -8.99 19.77 -5.06
N ARG A 234 -9.71 19.18 -6.01
CA ARG A 234 -10.18 17.77 -5.92
C ARG A 234 -9.03 16.79 -5.83
N ILE A 235 -8.00 16.97 -6.66
CA ILE A 235 -6.80 16.12 -6.64
C ILE A 235 -6.11 16.26 -5.28
N ALA A 236 -5.89 17.49 -4.80
CA ALA A 236 -5.28 17.73 -3.49
C ALA A 236 -6.09 17.08 -2.35
N LEU A 237 -7.42 17.23 -2.36
CA LEU A 237 -8.30 16.63 -1.36
C LEU A 237 -8.27 15.09 -1.43
N ALA A 238 -8.34 14.52 -2.63
CA ALA A 238 -8.25 13.08 -2.83
C ALA A 238 -6.92 12.53 -2.30
N LEU A 239 -5.80 13.19 -2.59
CA LEU A 239 -4.48 12.84 -2.08
C LEU A 239 -4.40 12.91 -0.55
N LEU A 240 -4.99 13.93 0.08
CA LEU A 240 -5.07 14.03 1.54
C LEU A 240 -5.90 12.90 2.16
N VAL A 241 -7.01 12.53 1.52
CA VAL A 241 -7.85 11.40 1.95
C VAL A 241 -7.11 10.07 1.79
N VAL A 242 -6.37 9.87 0.70
CA VAL A 242 -5.47 8.69 0.53
C VAL A 242 -4.48 8.62 1.68
N LEU A 243 -3.76 9.72 1.95
CA LEU A 243 -2.76 9.79 3.01
C LEU A 243 -3.35 9.48 4.39
N ALA A 244 -4.41 10.20 4.77
CA ALA A 244 -5.04 10.05 6.08
C ALA A 244 -5.62 8.64 6.25
N GLY A 245 -6.36 8.15 5.26
CA GLY A 245 -6.93 6.80 5.30
C GLY A 245 -5.86 5.72 5.38
N TRP A 246 -4.76 5.86 4.64
CA TRP A 246 -3.63 4.92 4.69
C TRP A 246 -2.95 4.90 6.05
N VAL A 247 -2.56 6.07 6.58
CA VAL A 247 -1.86 6.18 7.87
C VAL A 247 -2.73 5.67 9.03
N VAL A 248 -4.02 6.03 9.05
CA VAL A 248 -4.95 5.53 10.06
C VAL A 248 -5.12 4.01 9.98
N THR A 249 -5.13 3.44 8.77
CA THR A 249 -5.20 1.98 8.58
C THR A 249 -3.95 1.30 9.13
N LEU A 250 -2.76 1.83 8.86
CA LEU A 250 -1.50 1.31 9.43
C LEU A 250 -1.51 1.35 10.96
N GLY A 251 -1.91 2.49 11.54
CA GLY A 251 -1.99 2.66 12.98
C GLY A 251 -2.98 1.70 13.63
N ALA A 252 -4.18 1.57 13.04
CA ALA A 252 -5.20 0.64 13.52
C ALA A 252 -4.71 -0.82 13.46
N LEU A 253 -4.13 -1.26 12.33
CA LEU A 253 -3.59 -2.62 12.19
C LEU A 253 -2.50 -2.90 13.21
N LYS A 254 -1.60 -1.94 13.49
CA LYS A 254 -0.59 -2.09 14.54
C LYS A 254 -1.20 -2.28 15.93
N ILE A 255 -2.17 -1.44 16.32
CA ILE A 255 -2.85 -1.54 17.62
C ILE A 255 -3.49 -2.92 17.77
N LEU A 256 -4.21 -3.39 16.75
CA LEU A 256 -4.87 -4.70 16.77
C LEU A 256 -3.87 -5.87 16.84
N THR A 257 -2.72 -5.73 16.17
CA THR A 257 -1.64 -6.74 16.21
C THR A 257 -0.97 -6.81 17.58
N MET A 258 -0.89 -5.69 18.31
CA MET A 258 -0.35 -5.64 19.68
C MET A 258 -1.30 -6.22 20.73
N GLU A 259 -2.62 -6.04 20.57
CA GLU A 259 -3.64 -6.57 21.50
C GLU A 259 -3.85 -8.09 21.42
N SER A 260 -3.34 -8.77 20.37
CA SER A 260 -3.60 -10.20 20.21
C SER A 260 -2.88 -11.01 21.30
N PRO A 261 -3.60 -11.80 22.14
CA PRO A 261 -3.05 -12.48 23.32
C PRO A 261 -1.96 -13.50 23.00
N SER A 262 -1.92 -14.00 21.76
CA SER A 262 -0.83 -14.86 21.25
C SER A 262 0.53 -14.15 21.20
N ASN A 263 0.61 -12.83 21.40
CA ASN A 263 1.88 -12.12 21.54
C ASN A 263 2.30 -11.89 23.01
N ALA A 264 1.58 -12.46 23.99
CA ALA A 264 2.09 -12.50 25.35
C ALA A 264 3.47 -13.18 25.32
N PRO A 265 4.49 -12.63 26.00
CA PRO A 265 5.76 -13.32 26.16
C PRO A 265 5.46 -14.72 26.67
N LEU A 266 5.98 -15.75 26.00
CA LEU A 266 5.96 -17.09 26.58
C LEU A 266 6.56 -16.95 28.00
N PRO A 267 5.94 -17.56 29.02
CA PRO A 267 6.52 -17.53 30.35
C PRO A 267 8.00 -17.94 30.21
N PRO A 268 8.93 -17.22 30.89
CA PRO A 268 10.34 -17.57 30.83
C PRO A 268 10.42 -19.08 31.06
N ALA A 269 11.06 -19.80 30.15
CA ALA A 269 11.23 -21.23 30.29
C ALA A 269 11.89 -21.42 31.65
N GLU A 270 11.08 -21.80 32.65
CA GLU A 270 11.59 -22.12 33.96
C GLU A 270 12.68 -23.14 33.72
N GLN A 271 13.85 -22.80 34.23
CA GLN A 271 15.06 -23.59 34.15
C GLN A 271 14.77 -24.91 34.86
N LEU A 272 14.24 -25.88 34.10
CA LEU A 272 14.27 -27.29 34.45
C LEU A 272 15.69 -27.81 34.28
#